data_AF-A0AAW9K8Z5-F1
#
_entry.id   AF-A0AAW9K8Z5-F1
#
_cell.length_a   1.000
_cell.length_b   1.000
_cell.length_c   1.000
_cell.angle_alpha   90.00
_cell.angle_beta   90.00
_cell.angle_gamma   90.00
#
_symmetry.space_group_name_H-M   'P 1'
#
loop_
_entity.id
_entity.type
_entity.pdbx_description
1 polymer ?
#
loop_
_entity_poly.entity_id
_entity_poly.type
_entity_poly.pdbx_seq_one_letter_code
_entity_poly.pdbx_strand_id
1 'polypeptide(L)'
;MTTDTSFPQVDKASVDGNQITLLFSKQLDHYSVPTASSFTVRTDYAKSSVRSVQVNNSTVTLTLAQPITNGDAVYVTYSAPSSNYLQDMSGNKVRGFTSFKVTNSSIDGGGSSGTLPSNTKEASWNLFLKDLLLVDTAAAKKTTDRSLS
;
A
#
# COMPACT_ATOMS: atom_id res chain seq x y z
N MET A 1 -6.92 -33.22 -2.87
CA MET A 1 -6.01 -32.09 -3.15
C MET A 1 -6.78 -31.09 -3.98
N THR A 2 -7.15 -29.95 -3.42
CA THR A 2 -7.80 -28.89 -4.21
C THR A 2 -6.69 -28.05 -4.81
N THR A 3 -6.46 -28.20 -6.11
CA THR A 3 -5.60 -27.28 -6.86
C THR A 3 -6.27 -25.91 -6.81
N ASP A 4 -5.68 -25.01 -6.03
CA ASP A 4 -6.11 -23.64 -5.98
C ASP A 4 -5.70 -22.95 -7.29
N THR A 5 -6.70 -22.58 -8.09
CA THR A 5 -6.54 -21.96 -9.42
C THR A 5 -6.77 -20.45 -9.40
N SER A 6 -7.00 -19.87 -8.21
CA SER A 6 -7.21 -18.43 -8.11
C SER A 6 -5.88 -17.70 -8.25
N PHE A 7 -5.83 -16.71 -9.15
CA PHE A 7 -4.63 -15.95 -9.42
C PHE A 7 -4.35 -14.95 -8.28
N PRO A 8 -3.09 -14.77 -7.85
CA PRO A 8 -2.74 -13.70 -6.94
C PRO A 8 -2.97 -12.33 -7.59
N GLN A 9 -3.64 -11.43 -6.87
CA GLN A 9 -3.95 -10.07 -7.31
C GLN A 9 -3.50 -9.05 -6.27
N VAL A 10 -3.20 -7.83 -6.69
CA VAL A 10 -2.90 -6.74 -5.77
C VAL A 10 -4.21 -6.17 -5.22
N ASP A 11 -4.35 -6.17 -3.90
CA ASP A 11 -5.53 -5.64 -3.21
C ASP A 11 -5.33 -4.18 -2.82
N LYS A 12 -4.14 -3.85 -2.31
CA LYS A 12 -3.82 -2.52 -1.81
C LYS A 12 -2.37 -2.17 -2.12
N ALA A 13 -2.13 -0.87 -2.27
CA ALA A 13 -0.78 -0.33 -2.37
C ALA A 13 -0.68 0.93 -1.51
N SER A 14 0.42 1.06 -0.78
CA SER A 14 0.75 2.27 -0.02
C SER A 14 2.20 2.68 -0.30
N VAL A 15 2.49 3.97 -0.22
CA VAL A 15 3.86 4.51 -0.23
C VAL A 15 4.11 5.35 1.00
N ASP A 16 5.26 5.14 1.62
CA ASP A 16 5.78 5.92 2.74
C ASP A 16 7.25 6.27 2.45
N GLY A 17 7.52 7.56 2.22
CA GLY A 17 8.82 8.04 1.75
C GLY A 17 9.27 7.34 0.46
N ASN A 18 10.33 6.53 0.56
CA ASN A 18 10.89 5.78 -0.56
C ASN A 18 10.47 4.30 -0.60
N GLN A 19 9.49 3.88 0.20
CA GLN A 19 9.04 2.49 0.26
C GLN A 19 7.60 2.36 -0.23
N ILE A 20 7.40 1.60 -1.30
CA ILE A 20 6.07 1.19 -1.75
C ILE A 20 5.79 -0.23 -1.26
N THR A 21 4.65 -0.41 -0.62
CA THR A 21 4.18 -1.70 -0.11
C THR A 21 2.95 -2.11 -0.90
N LEU A 22 3.04 -3.22 -1.63
CA LEU A 22 1.93 -3.84 -2.36
C LEU A 22 1.45 -5.05 -1.58
N LEU A 23 0.17 -5.05 -1.19
CA LEU A 23 -0.49 -6.18 -0.54
C LEU A 23 -1.24 -7.01 -1.58
N PHE A 24 -0.99 -8.31 -1.59
CA PHE A 24 -1.63 -9.26 -2.47
C PHE A 24 -2.69 -10.08 -1.74
N SER A 25 -3.69 -10.54 -2.50
CA SER A 25 -4.77 -11.41 -2.02
C SER A 25 -4.29 -12.79 -1.55
N LYS A 26 -3.03 -13.12 -1.83
CA LYS A 26 -2.43 -14.42 -1.54
C LYS A 26 -0.96 -14.29 -1.12
N GLN A 27 -0.48 -15.34 -0.45
CA GLN A 27 0.93 -15.52 -0.16
C GLN A 27 1.70 -15.80 -1.46
N LEU A 28 2.74 -15.02 -1.69
CA LEU A 28 3.65 -15.14 -2.81
C LEU A 28 4.86 -16.00 -2.44
N ASP A 29 5.45 -16.61 -3.46
CA ASP A 29 6.73 -17.30 -3.38
C ASP A 29 7.86 -16.26 -3.26
N HIS A 30 8.50 -16.21 -2.09
CA HIS A 30 9.57 -15.26 -1.79
C HIS A 30 10.88 -15.59 -2.52
N TYR A 31 11.01 -16.76 -3.14
CA TYR A 31 12.16 -17.09 -3.99
C TYR A 31 11.98 -16.57 -5.43
N SER A 32 10.74 -16.32 -5.87
CA SER A 32 10.45 -15.80 -7.21
C SER A 32 10.31 -14.28 -7.20
N VAL A 33 11.46 -13.60 -7.17
CA VAL A 33 11.56 -12.14 -7.10
C VAL A 33 11.87 -11.54 -8.48
N PRO A 34 10.99 -10.70 -9.05
CA PRO A 34 11.29 -9.99 -10.29
C PRO A 34 12.35 -8.93 -10.12
N THR A 35 13.02 -8.61 -11.23
CA THR A 35 13.93 -7.48 -11.30
C THR A 35 13.19 -6.15 -11.08
N ALA A 36 13.87 -5.15 -10.51
CA ALA A 36 13.31 -3.82 -10.30
C ALA A 36 12.78 -3.16 -11.59
N SER A 37 13.40 -3.46 -12.74
CA SER A 37 12.96 -2.99 -14.07
C SER A 37 11.59 -3.53 -14.51
N SER A 38 11.08 -4.58 -13.87
CA SER A 38 9.72 -5.09 -14.09
C SER A 38 8.64 -4.17 -13.49
N PHE A 39 9.04 -3.26 -12.59
CA PHE A 39 8.18 -2.29 -11.95
C PHE A 39 8.47 -0.88 -12.47
N THR A 40 7.43 -0.19 -12.91
CA THR A 40 7.49 1.22 -13.25
C THR A 40 6.63 2.00 -12.27
N VAL A 41 7.23 2.96 -11.58
CA VAL A 41 6.53 3.86 -10.67
C VAL A 41 6.44 5.22 -11.31
N ARG A 42 5.24 5.80 -11.36
CA ARG A 42 5.00 7.15 -11.86
C ARG A 42 4.31 7.97 -10.77
N THR A 43 4.81 9.18 -10.58
CA THR A 43 4.11 10.25 -9.87
C THR A 43 3.46 11.17 -10.90
N ASP A 44 2.63 12.12 -10.44
CA ASP A 44 2.03 13.14 -11.32
C ASP A 44 3.07 13.94 -12.12
N TYR A 45 4.27 14.12 -11.55
CA TYR A 45 5.30 14.98 -12.11
C TYR A 45 6.44 14.21 -12.81
N ALA A 46 6.72 12.95 -12.43
CA ALA A 46 7.89 12.23 -12.93
C ALA A 46 7.79 10.69 -12.84
N LYS A 47 8.74 10.00 -13.47
CA LYS A 47 8.98 8.57 -13.23
C LYS A 47 9.92 8.42 -12.03
N SER A 48 9.56 7.57 -11.08
CA SER A 48 10.41 7.19 -9.96
C SER A 48 11.12 5.87 -10.27
N SER A 49 12.43 5.83 -10.04
CA SER A 49 13.24 4.62 -10.27
C SER A 49 13.14 3.68 -9.07
N VAL A 50 12.88 2.39 -9.33
CA VAL A 50 12.90 1.33 -8.32
C VAL A 50 14.33 0.79 -8.18
N ARG A 51 14.84 0.74 -6.95
CA ARG A 51 16.18 0.27 -6.60
C ARG A 51 16.20 -1.21 -6.24
N SER A 52 15.21 -1.67 -5.48
CA SER A 52 15.10 -3.06 -5.04
C SER A 52 13.66 -3.50 -4.90
N VAL A 53 13.46 -4.82 -5.06
CA VAL A 53 12.18 -5.51 -4.88
C VAL A 53 12.40 -6.57 -3.82
N GLN A 54 11.51 -6.63 -2.85
CA GLN A 54 11.50 -7.67 -1.83
C GLN A 54 10.11 -8.29 -1.78
N VAL A 55 10.04 -9.62 -1.71
CA VAL A 55 8.79 -10.37 -1.57
C VAL A 55 8.80 -11.03 -0.20
N ASN A 56 7.79 -10.73 0.62
CA ASN A 56 7.61 -11.27 1.96
C ASN A 56 6.16 -11.70 2.13
N ASN A 57 5.90 -13.01 2.14
CA ASN A 57 4.55 -13.57 2.24
C ASN A 57 3.62 -12.96 1.18
N SER A 58 2.53 -12.31 1.58
CA SER A 58 1.58 -11.63 0.70
C SER A 58 1.96 -10.19 0.35
N THR A 59 3.16 -9.74 0.72
CA THR A 59 3.60 -8.36 0.58
C THR A 59 4.79 -8.25 -0.36
N VAL A 60 4.74 -7.30 -1.29
CA VAL A 60 5.88 -6.91 -2.12
C VAL A 60 6.28 -5.49 -1.76
N THR A 61 7.52 -5.32 -1.31
CA THR A 61 8.09 -4.02 -0.98
C THR A 61 9.02 -3.57 -2.10
N LEU A 62 8.75 -2.40 -2.68
CA LEU A 62 9.61 -1.73 -3.65
C LEU A 62 10.32 -0.59 -2.94
N THR A 63 11.65 -0.57 -3.01
CA THR A 63 12.44 0.57 -2.53
C THR A 63 12.77 1.47 -3.72
N LEU A 64 12.43 2.75 -3.62
CA LEU A 64 12.69 3.76 -4.64
C LEU A 64 14.06 4.41 -4.43
N ALA A 65 14.64 4.93 -5.52
CA ALA A 65 15.87 5.69 -5.47
C ALA A 65 15.70 7.05 -4.79
N GLN A 66 14.51 7.64 -4.89
CA GLN A 66 14.14 8.92 -4.30
C GLN A 66 12.82 8.76 -3.53
N PRO A 67 12.67 9.42 -2.37
CA PRO A 67 11.40 9.44 -1.66
C PRO A 67 10.34 10.20 -2.47
N ILE A 68 9.09 9.79 -2.33
CA ILE A 68 7.93 10.51 -2.87
C ILE A 68 7.36 11.39 -1.76
N THR A 69 7.17 12.67 -2.04
CA THR A 69 6.60 13.65 -1.11
C THR A 69 5.08 13.47 -0.97
N ASN A 70 4.50 13.95 0.14
CA ASN A 70 3.05 13.89 0.33
C ASN A 70 2.31 14.67 -0.76
N GLY A 71 1.11 14.23 -1.11
CA GLY A 71 0.22 14.94 -2.03
C GLY A 71 0.33 14.50 -3.50
N ASP A 72 1.42 13.84 -3.89
CA ASP A 72 1.57 13.28 -5.23
C ASP A 72 0.69 12.03 -5.41
N ALA A 73 -0.05 11.95 -6.52
CA ALA A 73 -0.66 10.70 -6.93
C ALA A 73 0.41 9.76 -7.49
N VAL A 74 0.45 8.55 -6.93
CA VAL A 74 1.45 7.55 -7.27
C VAL A 74 0.76 6.36 -7.94
N TYR A 75 1.35 5.91 -9.03
CA TYR A 75 0.87 4.80 -9.84
C TYR A 75 1.97 3.78 -10.07
N VAL A 76 1.66 2.51 -9.84
CA VAL A 76 2.58 1.39 -10.07
C VAL A 76 2.08 0.58 -11.25
N THR A 77 2.99 0.30 -12.17
CA THR A 77 2.81 -0.65 -13.26
C THR A 77 3.77 -1.81 -13.04
N TYR A 78 3.26 -3.03 -13.11
CA TYR A 78 4.04 -4.25 -13.11
C TYR A 78 3.90 -4.94 -14.46
N SER A 79 5.02 -5.03 -15.18
CA SER A 79 5.12 -5.79 -16.42
C SER A 79 5.73 -7.15 -16.11
N ALA A 80 4.90 -8.20 -16.15
CA ALA A 80 5.34 -9.56 -15.83
C ALA A 80 6.47 -9.99 -16.78
N PRO A 81 7.69 -10.29 -16.27
CA PRO A 81 8.79 -10.76 -17.10
C PRO A 81 8.57 -12.21 -17.56
N SER A 82 9.35 -12.67 -18.54
CA SER A 82 9.33 -14.06 -19.01
C SER A 82 9.88 -15.05 -17.98
N SER A 83 10.74 -14.59 -17.06
CA SER A 83 11.38 -15.37 -16.00
C SER A 83 11.39 -14.59 -14.68
N ASN A 84 11.34 -15.30 -13.54
CA ASN A 84 11.31 -14.70 -12.20
C ASN A 84 10.14 -13.72 -12.01
N TYR A 85 8.94 -14.08 -12.48
CA TYR A 85 7.72 -13.31 -12.25
C TYR A 85 7.18 -13.58 -10.83
N LEU A 86 6.39 -12.65 -10.30
CA LEU A 86 5.65 -12.90 -9.07
C LEU A 86 4.68 -14.08 -9.28
N GLN A 87 4.70 -15.03 -8.36
CA GLN A 87 3.80 -16.18 -8.32
C GLN A 87 3.44 -16.53 -6.88
N ASP A 88 2.33 -17.24 -6.68
CA ASP A 88 2.01 -17.82 -5.39
C ASP A 88 2.80 -19.12 -5.12
N MET A 89 2.70 -19.63 -3.89
CA MET A 89 3.34 -20.89 -3.47
C MET A 89 2.84 -22.12 -4.26
N SER A 90 1.73 -22.00 -4.98
CA SER A 90 1.15 -23.04 -5.85
C SER A 90 1.58 -22.90 -7.32
N GLY A 91 2.38 -21.88 -7.66
CA GLY A 91 2.86 -21.61 -9.01
C GLY A 91 1.89 -20.78 -9.89
N ASN A 92 0.82 -20.24 -9.33
CA ASN A 92 -0.08 -19.34 -10.07
C ASN A 92 0.59 -17.97 -10.24
N LYS A 93 0.66 -17.51 -11.48
CA LYS A 93 1.37 -16.28 -11.85
C LYS A 93 0.54 -15.03 -11.56
N VAL A 94 1.16 -14.00 -10.98
CA VAL A 94 0.57 -12.65 -10.94
C VAL A 94 0.52 -12.10 -12.36
N ARG A 95 -0.67 -11.70 -12.81
CA ARG A 95 -0.82 -11.00 -14.08
C ARG A 95 -0.24 -9.59 -13.98
N GLY A 96 0.41 -9.13 -15.04
CA GLY A 96 0.84 -7.74 -15.15
C GLY A 96 -0.35 -6.78 -14.98
N PHE A 97 -0.10 -5.64 -14.35
CA PHE A 97 -1.10 -4.60 -14.10
C PHE A 97 -0.50 -3.23 -14.43
N THR A 98 -1.36 -2.29 -14.82
CA THR A 98 -0.94 -0.95 -15.24
C THR A 98 -1.65 0.11 -14.42
N SER A 99 -0.92 1.17 -14.05
CA SER A 99 -1.47 2.35 -13.36
C SER A 99 -2.28 2.02 -12.10
N PHE A 100 -1.80 1.06 -11.30
CA PHE A 100 -2.42 0.76 -10.01
C PHE A 100 -2.20 1.92 -9.06
N LYS A 101 -3.29 2.50 -8.56
CA LYS A 101 -3.24 3.66 -7.66
C LYS A 101 -2.63 3.25 -6.31
N VAL A 102 -1.65 4.00 -5.87
CA VAL A 102 -0.99 3.83 -4.57
C VAL A 102 -1.45 4.94 -3.63
N THR A 103 -1.83 4.56 -2.42
CA THR A 103 -2.13 5.51 -1.35
C THR A 103 -0.83 6.12 -0.84
N ASN A 104 -0.68 7.43 -0.95
CA ASN A 104 0.51 8.13 -0.46
C ASN A 104 0.32 8.53 1.01
N SER A 105 1.07 7.89 1.89
CA SER A 105 1.10 8.15 3.34
C SER A 105 2.40 8.79 3.80
N SER A 106 3.30 9.19 2.88
CA SER A 106 4.54 9.88 3.23
C SER A 106 4.21 11.18 3.95
N ILE A 107 4.92 11.49 5.02
CA ILE A 107 4.92 12.84 5.58
C ILE A 107 5.73 13.76 4.66
N ASP A 108 5.28 14.99 4.44
CA ASP A 108 6.06 15.94 3.66
C ASP A 108 7.32 16.31 4.46
N GLY A 109 8.47 16.33 3.77
CA GLY A 109 9.73 16.80 4.36
C GLY A 109 9.71 18.30 4.67
N GLY A 110 8.60 18.98 4.40
CA GLY A 110 8.25 20.25 4.99
C GLY A 110 8.05 20.09 6.48
N GLY A 111 9.10 20.35 7.26
CA GLY A 111 8.96 20.51 8.69
C GLY A 111 7.78 21.42 8.98
N SER A 112 6.76 20.91 9.65
CA SER A 112 6.14 21.72 10.69
C SER A 112 7.14 21.83 11.83
N SER A 113 8.16 22.67 11.60
CA SER A 113 8.73 23.49 12.66
C SER A 113 7.76 24.66 12.93
N GLY A 114 6.45 24.42 12.89
CA GLY A 114 5.58 25.05 13.85
C GLY A 114 5.80 24.25 15.11
N THR A 115 6.38 24.85 16.14
CA THR A 115 6.28 24.33 17.50
C THR A 115 4.83 23.92 17.73
N LEU A 116 4.58 22.61 17.66
CA LEU A 116 3.41 22.05 18.28
C LEU A 116 3.44 22.57 19.72
N PRO A 117 2.36 23.19 20.24
CA PRO A 117 2.32 23.48 21.66
C PRO A 117 2.69 22.18 22.40
N SER A 118 3.47 22.31 23.48
CA SER A 118 4.13 21.21 24.21
C SER A 118 3.18 20.14 24.78
N ASN A 119 1.90 20.21 24.46
CA ASN A 119 0.85 19.24 24.71
C ASN A 119 0.50 18.34 23.50
N THR A 120 1.18 18.45 22.36
CA THR A 120 0.88 17.59 21.21
C THR A 120 1.73 16.32 21.24
N LYS A 121 1.08 15.16 21.35
CA LYS A 121 1.69 13.87 21.05
C LYS A 121 1.21 13.40 19.69
N GLU A 122 2.14 13.13 18.78
CA GLU A 122 1.88 12.39 17.53
C GLU A 122 1.09 11.12 17.88
N ALA A 123 -0.12 10.98 17.34
CA ALA A 123 -0.93 9.80 17.60
C ALA A 123 -0.24 8.58 16.98
N SER A 124 0.18 7.65 17.84
CA SER A 124 0.73 6.37 17.38
C SER A 124 -0.31 5.67 16.50
N TRP A 125 0.08 5.10 15.36
CA TRP A 125 -0.84 4.39 14.44
C TRP A 125 -1.66 3.28 15.14
N ASN A 126 -1.14 2.76 16.26
CA ASN A 126 -1.83 1.87 17.18
C ASN A 126 -3.09 2.47 17.86
N LEU A 127 -3.35 3.76 17.70
CA LEU A 127 -4.53 4.47 18.21
C LEU A 127 -5.67 4.45 17.17
N PHE A 128 -5.35 4.54 15.88
CA PHE A 128 -6.34 4.54 14.79
C PHE A 128 -6.97 3.16 14.53
N LEU A 129 -6.27 2.07 14.92
CA LEU A 129 -6.79 0.71 14.80
C LEU A 129 -7.60 0.24 16.01
N LYS A 130 -7.61 1.00 17.11
CA LYS A 130 -8.37 0.61 18.32
C LYS A 130 -9.84 1.00 18.27
N ASP A 131 -10.21 1.93 17.39
CA ASP A 131 -11.59 2.44 17.27
C ASP A 131 -12.34 1.92 16.03
N LEU A 132 -11.72 1.04 15.22
CA LEU A 132 -12.45 0.31 14.18
C LEU A 132 -13.14 -0.94 14.76
N LEU A 133 -13.91 -0.76 15.84
CA LEU A 133 -15.07 -1.63 16.03
C LEU A 133 -16.08 -1.21 14.97
N LEU A 134 -16.23 -2.04 13.94
CA LEU A 134 -17.45 -2.05 13.13
C LEU A 134 -18.64 -2.04 14.10
N VAL A 135 -19.62 -1.18 13.86
CA VAL A 135 -20.90 -1.23 14.57
C VAL A 135 -21.43 -2.66 14.49
N ASP A 136 -21.38 -3.40 15.59
CA ASP A 136 -22.33 -4.50 15.78
C ASP A 136 -23.72 -3.88 15.68
N THR A 137 -24.56 -4.44 14.81
CA THR A 137 -25.90 -3.93 14.47
C THR A 137 -26.90 -4.01 15.65
N ALA A 138 -26.43 -3.99 16.91
CA ALA A 138 -27.25 -4.15 18.11
C ALA A 138 -27.63 -2.85 18.84
N ALA A 139 -27.22 -1.66 18.36
CA ALA A 139 -27.55 -0.40 19.05
C ALA A 139 -28.11 0.70 18.13
N ALA A 140 -29.09 0.38 17.29
CA ALA A 140 -29.96 1.41 16.73
C ALA A 140 -31.04 1.79 17.75
N LYS A 141 -30.77 2.79 18.60
CA LYS A 141 -31.85 3.64 19.14
C LYS A 141 -31.73 5.04 18.56
N LYS A 142 -32.63 5.32 17.62
CA LYS A 142 -32.88 6.62 17.01
C LYS A 142 -33.43 7.57 18.07
N THR A 143 -32.76 8.69 18.34
CA THR A 143 -33.39 9.87 18.92
C THR A 143 -33.17 11.05 17.99
N THR A 144 -34.18 11.30 17.17
CA THR A 144 -34.45 12.58 16.51
C THR A 144 -34.80 13.62 17.58
N ASP A 145 -34.22 14.81 17.53
CA ASP A 145 -34.88 16.12 17.27
C ASP A 145 -34.01 17.28 17.83
N ARG A 146 -33.36 18.08 16.98
CA ARG A 146 -33.73 19.47 16.62
C ARG A 146 -34.48 20.25 17.71
N SER A 147 -33.85 21.26 18.31
CA SER A 147 -34.13 22.69 18.01
C SER A 147 -33.54 23.63 19.07
N LEU A 148 -33.00 24.74 18.57
CA LEU A 148 -32.70 25.96 19.30
C LEU A 148 -33.98 26.62 19.84
N SER A 149 -33.97 27.07 21.09
CA SER A 149 -34.38 28.41 21.57
C SER A 149 -34.11 28.52 23.07
#